data_AF-A0A367XUI8-F1
#
_entry.id   AF-A0A367XUI8-F1
#
_cell.length_a   1.000
_cell.length_b   1.000
_cell.length_c   1.000
_cell.angle_alpha   90.00
_cell.angle_beta   90.00
_cell.angle_gamma   90.00
#
_symmetry.space_group_name_H-M   'P 1'
#
loop_
_entity.id
_entity.type
_entity.pdbx_description
1 polymer ?
#
loop_
_entity_poly.entity_id
_entity_poly.type
_entity_poly.pdbx_seq_one_letter_code
_entity_poly.pdbx_strand_id
1 'polypeptide(L)'
;MVVHNPNNWHWIDKNCLPWSKDYLKTNIVSTSYEDEQYRFEITSVDTVSGDCDVTQRKGKVLCIYDMKLQFLFSGNVKDGDDKVTGTIVIPEFVHDQDEDE
;
A
#
# COMPACT_ATOMS: atom_id res chain seq x y z
N MET A 1 -16.10 4.94 27.25
CA MET A 1 -16.27 6.39 27.49
C MET A 1 -16.05 7.07 26.15
N VAL A 2 -17.09 7.61 25.52
CA VAL A 2 -16.96 8.29 24.22
C VAL A 2 -16.43 9.70 24.50
N VAL A 3 -15.24 10.01 23.98
CA VAL A 3 -14.67 11.35 24.09
C VAL A 3 -15.46 12.25 23.15
N HIS A 4 -16.19 13.21 23.71
CA HIS A 4 -16.93 14.21 22.93
C HIS A 4 -15.91 15.18 22.31
N ASN A 5 -15.76 15.17 20.98
CA ASN A 5 -14.93 16.11 20.22
C ASN A 5 -15.80 17.11 19.44
N PRO A 6 -16.39 18.11 20.11
CA PRO A 6 -17.31 19.04 19.45
C PRO A 6 -16.59 19.78 18.34
N ASN A 7 -17.20 19.80 17.15
CA ASN A 7 -16.68 20.40 15.93
C ASN A 7 -15.29 19.90 15.49
N ASN A 8 -14.86 18.71 15.92
CA ASN A 8 -13.55 18.13 15.57
C ASN A 8 -12.37 19.08 15.86
N TRP A 9 -12.43 19.78 16.99
CA TRP A 9 -11.44 20.79 17.37
C TRP A 9 -10.25 20.23 18.15
N HIS A 10 -10.43 19.13 18.87
CA HIS A 10 -9.35 18.39 19.51
C HIS A 10 -8.66 17.47 18.51
N TRP A 11 -7.35 17.30 18.69
CA TRP A 11 -6.55 16.37 17.92
C TRP A 11 -7.09 14.95 18.08
N ILE A 12 -7.35 14.33 16.95
CA ILE A 12 -7.52 12.89 16.83
C ILE A 12 -6.38 12.42 15.96
N ASP A 13 -5.67 11.40 16.43
CA ASP A 13 -4.63 10.69 15.71
C ASP A 13 -5.01 9.21 15.70
N LYS A 14 -4.93 8.59 14.53
CA LYS A 14 -5.25 7.18 14.35
C LYS A 14 -4.23 6.55 13.42
N ASN A 15 -3.45 5.64 14.01
CA ASN A 15 -2.60 4.74 13.26
C ASN A 15 -3.44 3.82 12.36
N CYS A 16 -3.26 3.98 11.06
CA CYS A 16 -3.91 3.26 9.98
C CYS A 16 -2.99 2.21 9.34
N LEU A 17 -1.72 2.07 9.77
CA LEU A 17 -0.79 1.06 9.23
C LEU A 17 -1.35 -0.38 9.29
N PRO A 18 -2.04 -0.84 10.37
CA PRO A 18 -2.66 -2.15 10.37
C PRO A 18 -3.74 -2.30 9.29
N TRP A 19 -4.55 -1.26 9.09
CA TRP A 19 -5.58 -1.25 8.04
C TRP A 19 -4.94 -1.27 6.65
N SER A 20 -3.89 -0.48 6.42
CA SER A 20 -3.18 -0.42 5.15
C SER A 20 -2.56 -1.78 4.78
N LYS A 21 -2.03 -2.51 5.76
CA LYS A 21 -1.54 -3.90 5.58
C LYS A 21 -2.63 -4.83 5.04
N ASP A 22 -3.80 -4.80 5.67
CA ASP A 22 -4.92 -5.65 5.28
C ASP A 22 -5.50 -5.22 3.92
N TYR A 23 -5.57 -3.91 3.68
CA TYR A 23 -6.00 -3.33 2.41
C TYR A 23 -5.10 -3.79 1.26
N LEU A 24 -3.78 -3.67 1.40
CA LEU A 24 -2.83 -4.08 0.36
C LEU A 24 -2.90 -5.59 0.10
N LYS A 25 -3.01 -6.42 1.16
CA LYS A 25 -3.18 -7.87 1.01
C LYS A 25 -4.45 -8.24 0.26
N THR A 26 -5.53 -7.49 0.47
CA THR A 26 -6.84 -7.80 -0.13
C THR A 26 -6.95 -7.30 -1.56
N ASN A 27 -6.36 -6.13 -1.87
CA ASN A 27 -6.60 -5.45 -3.14
C ASN A 27 -5.46 -5.58 -4.15
N ILE A 28 -4.23 -5.85 -3.70
CA ILE A 28 -3.06 -5.88 -4.60
C ILE A 28 -2.67 -7.31 -4.98
N VAL A 29 -2.88 -8.28 -4.09
CA VAL A 29 -2.65 -9.70 -4.42
C VAL A 29 -3.54 -10.10 -5.60
N SER A 30 -3.00 -10.89 -6.52
CA SER A 30 -3.61 -11.26 -7.80
C SER A 30 -3.75 -10.14 -8.83
N THR A 31 -3.15 -8.97 -8.59
CA THR A 31 -2.86 -8.04 -9.68
C THR A 31 -1.91 -8.70 -10.66
N SER A 32 -2.31 -8.79 -11.92
CA SER A 32 -1.54 -9.44 -12.97
C SER A 32 -1.35 -8.55 -14.18
N TYR A 33 -0.19 -8.71 -14.83
CA TYR A 33 0.12 -8.14 -16.13
C TYR A 33 0.40 -9.26 -17.12
N GLU A 34 -0.04 -9.12 -18.36
CA GLU A 34 0.15 -10.12 -19.40
C GLU A 34 0.39 -9.43 -20.74
N ASP A 35 1.46 -9.82 -21.44
CA ASP A 35 1.76 -9.42 -22.82
C ASP A 35 1.84 -10.65 -23.73
N GLU A 36 2.36 -10.52 -24.96
CA GLU A 36 2.47 -11.66 -25.90
C GLU A 36 3.44 -12.77 -25.42
N GLN A 37 4.42 -12.46 -24.58
CA GLN A 37 5.51 -13.35 -24.20
C GLN A 37 5.50 -13.75 -22.72
N TYR A 38 5.03 -12.87 -21.84
CA TYR A 38 5.13 -12.98 -20.39
C TYR A 38 3.79 -12.77 -19.71
N ARG A 39 3.63 -13.42 -18.56
CA ARG A 39 2.59 -13.13 -17.59
C ARG A 39 3.24 -12.98 -16.23
N PHE A 40 2.87 -11.94 -15.49
CA PHE A 40 3.32 -11.66 -14.13
C PHE A 40 2.11 -11.50 -13.21
N GLU A 41 2.24 -11.95 -11.96
CA GLU A 41 1.21 -11.84 -10.93
C GLU A 41 1.86 -11.56 -9.57
N ILE A 42 1.29 -10.61 -8.81
CA ILE A 42 1.66 -10.40 -7.41
C ILE A 42 1.09 -11.53 -6.57
N THR A 43 1.97 -12.30 -5.93
CA THR A 43 1.59 -13.50 -5.15
C THR A 43 1.30 -13.18 -3.70
N SER A 44 2.01 -12.19 -3.13
CA SER A 44 1.80 -11.80 -1.72
C SER A 44 2.42 -10.44 -1.41
N VAL A 45 1.93 -9.85 -0.31
CA VAL A 45 2.54 -8.69 0.34
C VAL A 45 3.50 -9.21 1.40
N ASP A 46 4.80 -8.90 1.26
CA ASP A 46 5.84 -9.34 2.16
C ASP A 46 6.01 -8.36 3.33
N THR A 47 6.34 -7.10 3.03
CA THR A 47 6.60 -6.08 4.03
C THR A 47 5.82 -4.80 3.73
N VAL A 48 5.20 -4.24 4.78
CA VAL A 48 4.61 -2.89 4.80
C VAL A 48 5.08 -2.26 6.10
N SER A 49 5.90 -1.22 5.98
CA SER A 49 6.55 -0.56 7.11
C SER A 49 6.61 0.95 6.87
N GLY A 50 6.79 1.72 7.93
CA GLY A 50 6.71 3.18 7.89
C GLY A 50 5.49 3.66 8.66
N ASP A 51 5.07 4.88 8.36
CA ASP A 51 4.04 5.61 9.08
C ASP A 51 2.80 5.80 8.20
N CYS A 52 1.62 5.71 8.81
CA CYS A 52 0.35 5.87 8.11
C CYS A 52 -0.69 6.28 9.14
N ASP A 53 -0.98 7.58 9.18
CA ASP A 53 -1.81 8.19 10.21
C ASP A 53 -2.90 9.05 9.58
N VAL A 54 -4.11 8.89 10.10
CA VAL A 54 -5.21 9.78 9.80
C VAL A 54 -5.42 10.70 10.98
N THR A 55 -5.15 11.98 10.76
CA THR A 55 -5.31 13.02 11.76
C THR A 55 -6.49 13.90 11.45
N GLN A 56 -7.13 14.43 12.49
CA GLN A 56 -8.19 15.42 12.34
C GLN A 56 -7.94 16.65 13.22
N ARG A 57 -7.97 17.83 12.59
CA ARG A 57 -7.78 19.10 13.27
C ARG A 57 -8.58 20.21 12.59
N LYS A 58 -9.27 21.04 13.38
CA LYS A 58 -10.02 22.21 12.88
C LYS A 58 -10.98 21.84 11.73
N GLY A 59 -11.65 20.69 11.85
CA GLY A 59 -12.57 20.19 10.82
C GLY A 59 -11.91 19.65 9.53
N LYS A 60 -10.58 19.65 9.43
CA LYS A 60 -9.83 19.05 8.32
C LYS A 60 -9.33 17.67 8.70
N VAL A 61 -9.54 16.70 7.83
CA VAL A 61 -8.95 15.36 7.92
C VAL A 61 -7.72 15.36 7.01
N LEU A 62 -6.58 14.89 7.54
CA LEU A 62 -5.33 14.74 6.81
C LEU A 62 -4.90 13.27 6.93
N CYS A 63 -4.65 12.64 5.78
CA CYS A 63 -4.00 11.34 5.72
C CYS A 63 -2.54 11.60 5.39
N ILE A 64 -1.65 11.23 6.30
CA ILE A 64 -0.22 11.38 6.14
C ILE A 64 0.36 9.98 6.18
N TYR A 65 1.05 9.61 5.12
CA TYR A 65 1.71 8.31 5.05
C TYR A 65 3.07 8.48 4.38
N ASP A 66 3.99 7.67 4.87
CA ASP A 66 5.33 7.44 4.33
C ASP A 66 5.64 5.96 4.59
N MET A 67 5.51 5.16 3.55
CA MET A 67 5.61 3.71 3.66
C MET A 67 6.63 3.14 2.68
N LYS A 68 7.38 2.16 3.16
CA LYS A 68 8.12 1.22 2.33
C LYS A 68 7.29 -0.04 2.12
N LEU A 69 7.09 -0.41 0.86
CA LEU A 69 6.28 -1.57 0.46
C LEU A 69 7.14 -2.62 -0.23
N GLN A 70 6.89 -3.89 0.07
CA GLN A 70 7.56 -5.02 -0.55
C GLN A 70 6.54 -6.09 -0.93
N PHE A 71 6.58 -6.52 -2.19
CA PHE A 71 5.68 -7.53 -2.75
C PHE A 71 6.49 -8.66 -3.34
N LEU A 72 5.95 -9.88 -3.29
CA LEU A 72 6.47 -11.01 -4.04
C LEU A 72 5.64 -11.17 -5.30
N PHE A 73 6.31 -11.50 -6.41
CA PHE A 73 5.65 -11.79 -7.68
C PHE A 73 6.15 -13.09 -8.26
N SER A 74 5.30 -13.70 -9.08
CA SER A 74 5.67 -14.80 -9.97
C SER A 74 5.33 -14.43 -11.40
N GLY A 75 6.20 -14.79 -12.33
CA GLY A 75 5.91 -14.70 -13.75
C GLY A 75 6.27 -15.99 -14.49
N ASN A 76 5.71 -16.13 -15.68
CA ASN A 76 6.00 -17.24 -16.59
C ASN A 76 6.12 -16.73 -18.02
N VAL A 77 6.98 -17.38 -18.80
CA VAL A 77 7.01 -17.23 -20.26
C VAL A 77 5.86 -18.07 -20.83
N LYS A 78 5.11 -17.56 -21.81
CA LYS A 78 3.96 -18.28 -22.37
C LYS A 78 4.35 -19.49 -23.22
N ASP A 79 5.49 -19.41 -23.90
CA ASP A 79 6.02 -20.46 -24.78
C ASP A 79 7.07 -21.35 -24.09
N GLY A 80 7.27 -21.18 -22.78
CA GLY A 80 8.27 -21.93 -21.99
C GLY A 80 7.72 -22.40 -20.64
N ASP A 81 8.44 -23.32 -20.00
CA ASP A 81 8.12 -23.79 -18.63
C ASP A 81 8.85 -22.95 -17.55
N ASP A 82 9.58 -21.93 -17.98
CA ASP A 82 10.38 -21.10 -17.08
C ASP A 82 9.49 -20.22 -16.20
N LYS A 83 9.51 -20.54 -14.90
CA LYS A 83 8.91 -19.72 -13.85
C LYS A 83 9.96 -18.81 -13.24
N VAL A 84 9.64 -17.52 -13.21
CA VAL A 84 10.43 -16.48 -12.56
C VAL A 84 9.72 -16.07 -11.27
N THR A 85 10.44 -15.99 -10.17
CA THR A 85 9.93 -15.40 -8.93
C THR A 85 10.84 -14.25 -8.53
N GLY A 86 10.26 -13.19 -7.99
CA GLY A 86 11.03 -12.05 -7.57
C GLY A 86 10.32 -11.20 -6.53
N THR A 87 10.96 -10.08 -6.21
CA THR A 87 10.50 -9.13 -5.21
C THR A 87 10.45 -7.74 -5.83
N ILE A 88 9.33 -7.06 -5.64
CA ILE A 88 9.14 -5.64 -5.98
C ILE A 88 9.28 -4.86 -4.70
N VAL A 89 10.15 -3.85 -4.69
CA VAL A 89 10.34 -2.94 -3.56
C VAL A 89 9.98 -1.54 -4.00
N ILE A 90 9.03 -0.93 -3.29
CA ILE A 90 8.72 0.50 -3.39
C ILE A 90 9.35 1.15 -2.16
N PRO A 91 10.50 1.83 -2.32
CA PRO A 91 11.26 2.35 -1.18
C PRO A 91 10.51 3.48 -0.46
N GLU A 92 9.82 4.33 -1.21
CA GLU A 92 9.06 5.47 -0.72
C GLU A 92 7.69 5.51 -1.42
N PHE A 93 6.64 5.38 -0.62
CA PHE A 93 5.25 5.56 -1.01
C PHE A 93 4.65 6.58 -0.05
N VAL A 94 4.54 7.82 -0.51
CA VAL A 94 4.30 9.00 0.34
C VAL A 94 3.08 9.79 -0.12
N HIS A 95 2.44 10.48 0.82
CA HIS A 95 1.20 11.22 0.62
C HIS A 95 1.31 12.48 -0.26
N ASP A 96 2.52 12.98 -0.49
CA ASP A 96 2.85 14.19 -1.23
C ASP A 96 3.64 13.92 -2.53
N GLN A 97 3.60 12.68 -3.04
CA GLN A 97 4.16 12.33 -4.35
C GLN A 97 3.35 13.01 -5.47
N ASP A 98 3.98 13.93 -6.20
CA ASP A 98 3.44 14.50 -7.44
C ASP A 98 3.60 13.50 -8.60
N GLU A 99 2.67 13.47 -9.56
CA GLU A 99 2.72 12.53 -10.71
C GLU A 99 3.93 12.74 -11.62
N ASP A 100 4.58 13.91 -11.54
CA ASP A 100 5.73 14.32 -12.34
C ASP A 100 7.09 14.08 -11.64
N GLU A 101 7.11 13.51 -10.43
CA GLU A 101 8.30 13.18 -9.63
C GLU A 101 8.49 11.67 -9.46
#